data_AF-A0A8G1A269-F1
#
_entry.id   AF-A0A8G1A269-F1
#
_cell.length_a   1.000
_cell.length_b   1.000
_cell.length_c   1.000
_cell.angle_alpha   90.00
_cell.angle_beta   90.00
_cell.angle_gamma   90.00
#
_symmetry.space_group_name_H-M   'P 1'
#
loop_
_entity.id
_entity.type
_entity.pdbx_description
1 polymer ?
#
loop_
_entity_poly.entity_id
_entity_poly.type
_entity_poly.pdbx_seq_one_letter_code
_entity_poly.pdbx_strand_id
1 'polypeptide(L)'
;MAKIERAQKLFLKSLKEKFQDQDVQSEKTEFYKFGGIRQSPRKLEFMKASQAVEMQRGISMYDPERCHLGGLPMGQRQLMTYEVSGTGVYVEGDDLHFVNNSAMQQMWDDIRRTVIVGMDLAHATLQKRLGKEVTPETINEYLHILNHAMPGAAVVQEHMVETHPGLVDDCYVKVFTGDDELADDIEPQFLINVEKLFPGKSAEALKAAVGKSMWQAIHIPTIVSRTCDGGTTSRWSAMQIGMSFIAAYRMCAGEAAVADLSFAAKHAGVIQMADILPARRARGPNEPGGIKFGHFSDMIQTDRKYPNDPAKASLEVVGAGTMLFDQIWLGSYMSGGVGFTQYATAAYTDNILDEYTYYGMDYIKDKYKVDWQHPNAADKVTATQEIVNDIATEVTLNAMEQYEQFPTLMEDHFGGSQRAGVIAAASGLSSAIATGNSNAGLNGWYLSMLLHKEGWSRLGFFGYDLQDQCGSANSLSVRPDEGCIGEFRGPNYPNYAMNVGHQGEYAAIVGSAHYSRGDAWSMNPLIKIAFADPSLKFDFAEPRREFAKGAIREFEPAGERSLIIPAR
;
A
#
# COMPACT_ATOMS: atom_id res chain seq x y z
N MET A 1 -30.61 -20.56 5.76
CA MET A 1 -29.34 -20.42 6.51
C MET A 1 -29.66 -19.71 7.81
N ALA A 2 -29.01 -20.08 8.92
CA ALA A 2 -29.17 -19.33 10.18
C ALA A 2 -28.42 -18.00 10.03
N LYS A 3 -29.10 -16.86 10.21
CA LYS A 3 -28.50 -15.53 10.06
C LYS A 3 -27.51 -15.32 11.21
N ILE A 4 -26.21 -15.13 10.91
CA ILE A 4 -25.23 -14.74 11.92
C ILE A 4 -25.47 -13.26 12.23
N GLU A 5 -26.14 -12.97 13.34
CA GLU A 5 -26.44 -11.60 13.75
C GLU A 5 -25.37 -11.12 14.75
N ARG A 6 -24.45 -10.26 14.29
CA ARG A 6 -23.57 -9.51 15.20
C ARG A 6 -24.41 -8.43 15.89
N ALA A 7 -24.37 -8.40 17.23
CA ALA A 7 -25.22 -7.52 18.06
C ALA A 7 -25.04 -6.02 17.78
N GLN A 8 -23.91 -5.59 17.20
CA GLN A 8 -23.68 -4.21 16.76
C GLN A 8 -22.84 -4.20 15.48
N LYS A 9 -23.44 -3.71 14.38
CA LYS A 9 -22.77 -3.49 13.09
C LYS A 9 -21.74 -2.36 13.22
N LEU A 10 -20.51 -2.58 12.73
CA LEU A 10 -19.40 -1.63 12.92
C LEU A 10 -19.65 -0.25 12.29
N PHE A 11 -20.33 -0.19 11.14
CA PHE A 11 -20.60 1.05 10.40
C PHE A 11 -21.68 1.94 11.03
N LEU A 12 -22.48 1.44 11.98
CA LEU A 12 -23.63 2.19 12.51
C LEU A 12 -23.24 3.49 13.20
N LYS A 13 -22.05 3.52 13.83
CA LYS A 13 -21.54 4.73 14.46
C LYS A 13 -21.26 5.79 13.40
N SER A 14 -20.57 5.42 12.33
CA SER A 14 -20.19 6.31 11.23
C SER A 14 -21.42 6.82 10.47
N LEU A 15 -22.42 5.98 10.20
CA LEU A 15 -23.68 6.43 9.58
C LEU A 15 -24.45 7.43 10.45
N LYS A 16 -24.53 7.21 11.78
CA LYS A 16 -25.19 8.14 12.70
C LYS A 16 -24.47 9.48 12.81
N GLU A 17 -23.14 9.46 12.75
CA GLU A 17 -22.32 10.68 12.75
C GLU A 17 -22.47 11.45 11.43
N LYS A 18 -22.53 10.75 10.30
CA LYS A 18 -22.76 11.37 8.99
C LYS A 18 -24.16 11.95 8.90
N PHE A 19 -25.19 11.14 9.09
CA PHE A 19 -26.58 11.52 8.86
C PHE A 19 -27.26 11.89 10.19
N GLN A 20 -26.73 12.92 10.85
CA GLN A 20 -27.30 13.43 12.10
C GLN A 20 -28.79 13.78 11.89
N ASP A 21 -29.63 13.41 12.87
CA ASP A 21 -31.08 13.59 12.84
C ASP A 21 -31.86 12.77 11.78
N GLN A 22 -31.21 11.82 11.09
CA GLN A 22 -31.86 10.87 10.21
C GLN A 22 -31.74 9.44 10.78
N ASP A 23 -32.83 8.68 10.76
CA ASP A 23 -32.76 7.24 11.00
C ASP A 23 -31.93 6.60 9.87
N VAL A 24 -30.92 5.81 10.22
CA VAL A 24 -30.04 5.12 9.28
C VAL A 24 -30.79 4.19 8.33
N GLN A 25 -31.98 3.73 8.72
CA GLN A 25 -32.90 2.92 7.92
C GLN A 25 -33.92 3.74 7.11
N SER A 26 -33.92 5.07 7.23
CA SER A 26 -34.87 5.93 6.52
C SER A 26 -34.66 5.88 5.01
N GLU A 27 -35.72 5.56 4.28
CA GLU A 27 -35.77 5.61 2.81
C GLU A 27 -35.98 7.04 2.26
N LYS A 28 -36.14 8.03 3.14
CA LYS A 28 -36.39 9.42 2.78
C LYS A 28 -35.42 10.35 3.47
N THR A 29 -34.96 11.35 2.73
CA THR A 29 -34.16 12.46 3.25
C THR A 29 -34.54 13.76 2.52
N GLU A 30 -33.95 14.87 2.93
CA GLU A 30 -34.18 16.18 2.34
C GLU A 30 -32.95 16.67 1.58
N PHE A 31 -33.17 17.21 0.38
CA PHE A 31 -32.14 17.78 -0.48
C PHE A 31 -32.33 19.29 -0.62
N TYR A 32 -31.34 19.97 -1.20
CA TYR A 32 -31.36 21.39 -1.57
C TYR A 32 -31.49 22.37 -0.38
N LYS A 33 -31.38 21.88 0.87
CA LYS A 33 -31.48 22.67 2.10
C LYS A 33 -30.15 23.03 2.76
N PHE A 34 -29.03 22.53 2.22
CA PHE A 34 -27.71 22.64 2.86
C PHE A 34 -26.93 23.91 2.49
N GLY A 35 -27.47 24.78 1.64
CA GLY A 35 -26.76 25.99 1.22
C GLY A 35 -25.57 25.74 0.28
N GLY A 36 -25.58 24.62 -0.46
CA GLY A 36 -24.55 24.26 -1.42
C GLY A 36 -23.22 23.97 -0.74
N ILE A 37 -22.12 24.46 -1.32
CA ILE A 37 -20.76 24.29 -0.76
C ILE A 37 -20.55 24.97 0.60
N ARG A 38 -21.43 25.90 1.00
CA ARG A 38 -21.27 26.66 2.25
C ARG A 38 -21.50 25.82 3.51
N GLN A 39 -22.05 24.61 3.37
CA GLN A 39 -22.11 23.63 4.46
C GLN A 39 -20.73 23.08 4.86
N SER A 40 -19.73 23.16 3.98
CA SER A 40 -18.41 22.55 4.18
C SER A 40 -17.37 23.60 4.60
N PRO A 41 -16.82 23.49 5.83
CA PRO A 41 -15.68 24.28 6.25
C PRO A 41 -14.49 24.17 5.29
N ARG A 42 -14.21 22.97 4.75
CA ARG A 42 -13.08 22.79 3.83
C ARG A 42 -13.29 23.49 2.48
N LYS A 43 -14.50 23.44 1.90
CA LYS A 43 -14.80 24.20 0.67
C LYS A 43 -14.72 25.71 0.89
N LEU A 44 -15.14 26.20 2.06
CA LEU A 44 -14.98 27.62 2.43
C LEU A 44 -13.50 28.03 2.53
N GLU A 45 -12.64 27.18 3.12
CA GLU A 45 -11.19 27.40 3.13
C GLU A 45 -10.63 27.48 1.70
N PHE A 46 -11.03 26.57 0.81
CA PHE A 46 -10.57 26.55 -0.59
C PHE A 46 -10.96 27.82 -1.34
N MET A 47 -12.18 28.33 -1.15
CA MET A 47 -12.59 29.59 -1.76
C MET A 47 -11.77 30.78 -1.23
N LYS A 48 -11.49 30.83 0.07
CA LYS A 48 -10.65 31.88 0.66
C LYS A 48 -9.22 31.84 0.11
N ALA A 49 -8.64 30.65 -0.01
CA ALA A 49 -7.32 30.48 -0.62
C ALA A 49 -7.31 30.89 -2.10
N SER A 50 -8.36 30.52 -2.83
CA SER A 50 -8.54 30.87 -4.25
C SER A 50 -8.46 32.38 -4.47
N GLN A 51 -9.18 33.18 -3.68
CA GLN A 51 -9.17 34.65 -3.79
C GLN A 51 -7.77 35.26 -3.62
N ALA A 52 -6.99 34.77 -2.65
CA ALA A 52 -5.62 35.24 -2.44
C ALA A 52 -4.73 34.92 -3.64
N VAL A 53 -4.85 33.71 -4.21
CA VAL A 53 -4.06 33.29 -5.37
C VAL A 53 -4.47 34.07 -6.63
N GLU A 54 -5.76 34.27 -6.86
CA GLU A 54 -6.27 35.07 -7.99
C GLU A 54 -5.73 36.49 -7.96
N MET A 55 -5.76 37.14 -6.78
CA MET A 55 -5.23 38.49 -6.60
C MET A 55 -3.71 38.53 -6.85
N GLN A 56 -2.98 37.53 -6.39
CA GLN A 56 -1.53 37.47 -6.55
C GLN A 56 -1.10 37.23 -8.01
N ARG A 57 -1.79 36.33 -8.74
CA ARG A 57 -1.37 35.89 -10.07
C ARG A 57 -2.12 36.55 -11.23
N GLY A 58 -3.23 37.24 -10.96
CA GLY A 58 -4.05 37.92 -11.98
C GLY A 58 -4.86 37.00 -12.90
N ILE A 59 -5.08 35.74 -12.52
CA ILE A 59 -5.78 34.71 -13.32
C ILE A 59 -6.74 33.95 -12.42
N SER A 60 -7.99 33.76 -12.87
CA SER A 60 -9.04 33.01 -12.17
C SER A 60 -8.58 31.62 -11.72
N MET A 61 -9.08 31.14 -10.60
CA MET A 61 -8.75 29.85 -9.99
C MET A 61 -10.00 29.03 -9.67
N TYR A 62 -10.13 28.51 -8.46
CA TYR A 62 -11.19 27.62 -8.03
C TYR A 62 -12.48 28.43 -7.84
N ASP A 63 -13.44 28.23 -8.74
CA ASP A 63 -14.74 28.92 -8.78
C ASP A 63 -15.88 27.89 -8.88
N PRO A 64 -16.21 27.20 -7.78
CA PRO A 64 -17.24 26.15 -7.77
C PRO A 64 -18.66 26.70 -7.99
N GLU A 65 -18.91 27.99 -7.74
CA GLU A 65 -20.23 28.59 -7.88
C GLU A 65 -20.54 28.90 -9.35
N ARG A 66 -19.56 29.35 -10.13
CA ARG A 66 -19.75 29.64 -11.55
C ARG A 66 -19.49 28.44 -12.46
N CYS A 67 -18.42 27.69 -12.19
CA CYS A 67 -17.90 26.72 -13.15
C CYS A 67 -18.54 25.33 -13.03
N HIS A 68 -18.98 24.92 -11.83
CA HIS A 68 -19.57 23.60 -11.66
C HIS A 68 -20.92 23.52 -12.36
N LEU A 69 -21.04 22.62 -13.35
CA LEU A 69 -22.25 22.41 -14.18
C LEU A 69 -22.89 23.71 -14.69
N GLY A 70 -22.07 24.70 -15.06
CA GLY A 70 -22.57 25.98 -15.61
C GLY A 70 -23.30 26.87 -14.61
N GLY A 71 -23.00 26.77 -13.31
CA GLY A 71 -23.57 27.63 -12.27
C GLY A 71 -24.36 26.88 -11.19
N LEU A 72 -24.32 25.55 -11.19
CA LEU A 72 -24.97 24.70 -10.20
C LEU A 72 -23.91 24.12 -9.26
N PRO A 73 -23.61 24.78 -8.11
CA PRO A 73 -22.54 24.34 -7.22
C PRO A 73 -22.83 22.98 -6.58
N MET A 74 -21.77 22.31 -6.14
CA MET A 74 -21.84 21.11 -5.30
C MET A 74 -22.60 21.38 -3.97
N GLY A 75 -22.94 20.31 -3.26
CA GLY A 75 -23.60 20.40 -1.95
C GLY A 75 -25.12 20.57 -2.01
N GLN A 76 -25.76 20.10 -3.08
CA GLN A 76 -27.21 19.98 -3.14
C GLN A 76 -27.74 18.86 -2.22
N ARG A 77 -26.89 17.89 -1.91
CA ARG A 77 -27.07 16.93 -0.81
C ARG A 77 -26.02 17.21 0.26
N GLN A 78 -26.10 16.47 1.37
CA GLN A 78 -25.09 16.53 2.41
C GLN A 78 -23.70 16.19 1.85
N LEU A 79 -22.72 17.04 2.15
CA LEU A 79 -21.30 16.74 1.95
C LEU A 79 -20.82 16.00 3.20
N MET A 80 -20.59 14.70 3.05
CA MET A 80 -20.37 13.77 4.17
C MET A 80 -18.94 13.87 4.70
N THR A 81 -18.81 13.63 6.01
CA THR A 81 -17.54 13.27 6.64
C THR A 81 -17.34 11.75 6.56
N TYR A 82 -16.10 11.28 6.73
CA TYR A 82 -15.73 9.88 6.66
C TYR A 82 -14.91 9.53 7.90
N GLU A 83 -15.31 8.48 8.61
CA GLU A 83 -14.46 7.90 9.64
C GLU A 83 -13.36 7.11 8.96
N VAL A 84 -12.08 7.39 9.20
CA VAL A 84 -11.04 6.46 8.74
C VAL A 84 -11.15 5.18 9.57
N SER A 85 -11.41 4.04 8.92
CA SER A 85 -11.83 2.81 9.61
C SER A 85 -10.89 2.42 10.74
N GLY A 86 -11.47 2.07 11.89
CA GLY A 86 -10.76 1.64 13.09
C GLY A 86 -10.04 2.75 13.87
N THR A 87 -10.16 4.02 13.46
CA THR A 87 -9.43 5.14 14.11
C THR A 87 -10.32 6.04 14.96
N GLY A 88 -11.63 6.12 14.67
CA GLY A 88 -12.52 7.09 15.28
C GLY A 88 -12.32 8.53 14.80
N VAL A 89 -11.45 8.78 13.82
CA VAL A 89 -11.15 10.10 13.26
C VAL A 89 -12.07 10.36 12.06
N TYR A 90 -12.87 11.42 12.15
CA TYR A 90 -13.78 11.87 11.08
C TYR A 90 -13.20 13.07 10.34
N VAL A 91 -13.21 13.02 9.00
CA VAL A 91 -12.69 14.09 8.14
C VAL A 91 -13.59 14.30 6.92
N GLU A 92 -13.55 15.49 6.32
CA GLU A 92 -14.16 15.70 5.01
C GLU A 92 -13.36 14.93 3.94
N GLY A 93 -14.02 14.39 2.91
CA GLY A 93 -13.34 13.59 1.87
C GLY A 93 -12.23 14.33 1.13
N ASP A 94 -12.23 15.67 1.13
CA ASP A 94 -11.15 16.51 0.60
C ASP A 94 -9.80 16.28 1.31
N ASP A 95 -9.81 15.97 2.60
CA ASP A 95 -8.59 15.73 3.40
C ASP A 95 -8.02 14.32 3.17
N LEU A 96 -8.79 13.45 2.51
CA LEU A 96 -8.36 12.14 2.05
C LEU A 96 -7.91 12.16 0.59
N HIS A 97 -7.93 13.32 -0.08
CA HIS A 97 -7.29 13.45 -1.39
C HIS A 97 -5.76 13.45 -1.21
N PHE A 98 -5.04 12.60 -1.95
CA PHE A 98 -3.58 12.40 -1.76
C PHE A 98 -2.76 13.70 -1.84
N VAL A 99 -3.17 14.67 -2.67
CA VAL A 99 -2.52 16.01 -2.72
C VAL A 99 -2.64 16.80 -1.41
N ASN A 100 -3.73 16.61 -0.66
CA ASN A 100 -4.00 17.29 0.60
C ASN A 100 -3.54 16.50 1.83
N ASN A 101 -2.97 15.31 1.63
CA ASN A 101 -2.62 14.38 2.69
C ASN A 101 -1.14 14.00 2.61
N SER A 102 -0.33 14.54 3.52
CA SER A 102 1.12 14.31 3.55
C SER A 102 1.50 12.86 3.86
N ALA A 103 0.69 12.15 4.66
CA ALA A 103 0.93 10.74 4.97
C ALA A 103 0.78 9.85 3.73
N MET A 104 -0.26 10.10 2.91
CA MET A 104 -0.47 9.36 1.66
C MET A 104 0.70 9.55 0.67
N GLN A 105 1.20 10.78 0.55
CA GLN A 105 2.38 11.07 -0.26
C GLN A 105 3.63 10.37 0.28
N GLN A 106 3.86 10.46 1.60
CA GLN A 106 5.04 9.86 2.21
C GLN A 106 5.03 8.33 2.17
N MET A 107 3.86 7.68 2.29
CA MET A 107 3.77 6.22 2.09
C MET A 107 4.30 5.83 0.71
N TRP A 108 3.90 6.57 -0.32
CA TRP A 108 4.39 6.33 -1.67
C TRP A 108 5.89 6.66 -1.80
N ASP A 109 6.33 7.79 -1.28
CA ASP A 109 7.75 8.18 -1.32
C ASP A 109 8.63 7.14 -0.62
N ASP A 110 8.23 6.61 0.55
CA ASP A 110 8.95 5.56 1.28
C ASP A 110 9.03 4.25 0.47
N ILE A 111 7.99 3.86 -0.28
CA ILE A 111 8.08 2.71 -1.19
C ILE A 111 9.01 3.02 -2.37
N ARG A 112 8.79 4.15 -3.06
CA ARG A 112 9.52 4.52 -4.29
C ARG A 112 11.02 4.65 -4.05
N ARG A 113 11.40 5.24 -2.91
CA ARG A 113 12.79 5.51 -2.53
C ARG A 113 13.53 4.31 -1.94
N THR A 114 12.87 3.15 -1.84
CA THR A 114 13.45 1.93 -1.25
C THR A 114 13.97 0.95 -2.30
N VAL A 115 15.13 0.36 -2.05
CA VAL A 115 15.69 -0.76 -2.83
C VAL A 115 16.46 -1.70 -1.90
N ILE A 116 16.50 -2.98 -2.23
CA ILE A 116 17.26 -3.98 -1.46
C ILE A 116 18.45 -4.45 -2.30
N VAL A 117 19.65 -4.54 -1.70
CA VAL A 117 20.87 -4.97 -2.40
C VAL A 117 21.65 -5.98 -1.56
N GLY A 118 21.88 -7.18 -2.12
CA GLY A 118 22.66 -8.23 -1.49
C GLY A 118 24.15 -7.91 -1.42
N MET A 119 24.80 -8.29 -0.32
CA MET A 119 26.22 -8.02 -0.07
C MET A 119 27.14 -9.18 -0.45
N ASP A 120 26.62 -10.41 -0.57
CA ASP A 120 27.43 -11.61 -0.77
C ASP A 120 28.28 -11.56 -2.05
N LEU A 121 27.74 -11.06 -3.16
CA LEU A 121 28.48 -10.91 -4.42
C LEU A 121 29.58 -9.85 -4.31
N ALA A 122 29.33 -8.77 -3.57
CA ALA A 122 30.33 -7.73 -3.32
C ALA A 122 31.45 -8.28 -2.43
N HIS A 123 31.11 -8.97 -1.34
CA HIS A 123 32.07 -9.64 -0.46
C HIS A 123 32.90 -10.69 -1.20
N ALA A 124 32.28 -11.50 -2.06
CA ALA A 124 32.98 -12.45 -2.90
C ALA A 124 33.93 -11.78 -3.90
N THR A 125 33.57 -10.60 -4.43
CA THR A 125 34.45 -9.80 -5.30
C THR A 125 35.70 -9.34 -4.53
N LEU A 126 35.53 -8.82 -3.32
CA LEU A 126 36.64 -8.40 -2.44
C LEU A 126 37.58 -9.57 -2.13
N GLN A 127 37.02 -10.70 -1.69
CA GLN A 127 37.80 -11.87 -1.30
C GLN A 127 38.52 -12.52 -2.48
N LYS A 128 37.82 -12.73 -3.62
CA LYS A 128 38.37 -13.49 -4.74
C LYS A 128 39.24 -12.67 -5.68
N ARG A 129 38.89 -11.40 -5.95
CA ARG A 129 39.64 -10.57 -6.90
C ARG A 129 40.71 -9.71 -6.26
N LEU A 130 40.51 -9.32 -5.00
CA LEU A 130 41.40 -8.38 -4.31
C LEU A 130 42.13 -9.00 -3.11
N GLY A 131 41.79 -10.24 -2.73
CA GLY A 131 42.39 -10.91 -1.57
C GLY A 131 42.12 -10.19 -0.25
N LYS A 132 41.02 -9.43 -0.18
CA LYS A 132 40.63 -8.67 1.02
C LYS A 132 39.76 -9.54 1.93
N GLU A 133 40.02 -9.46 3.23
CA GLU A 133 39.19 -10.09 4.24
C GLU A 133 37.91 -9.27 4.47
N VAL A 134 36.81 -9.97 4.79
CA VAL A 134 35.53 -9.37 5.16
C VAL A 134 35.16 -9.93 6.52
N THR A 135 35.10 -9.07 7.52
CA THR A 135 34.76 -9.39 8.92
C THR A 135 33.60 -8.51 9.36
N PRO A 136 32.93 -8.81 10.50
CA PRO A 136 31.94 -7.90 11.07
C PRO A 136 32.48 -6.48 11.29
N GLU A 137 33.75 -6.34 11.68
CA GLU A 137 34.40 -5.04 11.86
C GLU A 137 34.51 -4.26 10.55
N THR A 138 34.92 -4.91 9.45
CA THR A 138 34.99 -4.26 8.13
C THR A 138 33.60 -3.95 7.57
N ILE A 139 32.58 -4.76 7.92
CA ILE A 139 31.20 -4.50 7.55
C ILE A 139 30.66 -3.28 8.31
N ASN A 140 30.89 -3.18 9.62
CA ASN A 140 30.48 -2.01 10.41
C ASN A 140 31.16 -0.72 9.90
N GLU A 141 32.46 -0.75 9.61
CA GLU A 141 33.17 0.39 9.01
C GLU A 141 32.58 0.77 7.64
N TYR A 142 32.26 -0.23 6.80
CA TYR A 142 31.56 0.00 5.54
C TYR A 142 30.18 0.66 5.75
N LEU A 143 29.40 0.23 6.75
CA LEU A 143 28.07 0.77 7.02
C LEU A 143 28.11 2.19 7.56
N HIS A 144 29.13 2.55 8.36
CA HIS A 144 29.38 3.94 8.75
C HIS A 144 29.67 4.81 7.53
N ILE A 145 30.61 4.40 6.68
CA ILE A 145 30.96 5.12 5.45
C ILE A 145 29.76 5.21 4.50
N LEU A 146 28.97 4.15 4.38
CA LEU A 146 27.80 4.11 3.51
C LEU A 146 26.70 5.05 4.00
N ASN A 147 26.44 5.13 5.31
CA ASN A 147 25.46 6.06 5.84
C ASN A 147 25.89 7.53 5.74
N HIS A 148 27.20 7.82 5.67
CA HIS A 148 27.71 9.14 5.26
C HIS A 148 27.53 9.38 3.75
N ALA A 149 27.90 8.42 2.91
CA ALA A 149 27.88 8.59 1.46
C ALA A 149 26.45 8.58 0.86
N MET A 150 25.55 7.73 1.37
CA MET A 150 24.22 7.48 0.77
C MET A 150 23.36 8.75 0.64
N PRO A 151 23.34 9.68 1.61
CA PRO A 151 22.64 10.97 1.48
C PRO A 151 23.23 11.91 0.41
N GLY A 152 24.44 11.65 -0.08
CA GLY A 152 25.11 12.45 -1.13
C GLY A 152 26.35 13.20 -0.65
N ALA A 153 27.17 12.58 0.21
CA ALA A 153 28.43 13.14 0.70
C ALA A 153 29.66 12.38 0.14
N ALA A 154 30.81 13.05 0.10
CA ALA A 154 32.02 12.54 -0.55
C ALA A 154 32.91 11.71 0.39
N VAL A 155 33.59 10.69 -0.17
CA VAL A 155 34.49 9.79 0.58
C VAL A 155 35.86 9.55 -0.09
N VAL A 156 36.10 10.15 -1.27
CA VAL A 156 37.36 9.93 -2.03
C VAL A 156 37.92 11.22 -2.62
N GLN A 157 37.14 11.91 -3.46
CA GLN A 157 37.64 13.04 -4.22
C GLN A 157 37.71 14.32 -3.36
N GLU A 158 38.76 15.11 -3.58
CA GLU A 158 38.91 16.45 -3.00
C GLU A 158 37.96 17.46 -3.68
N HIS A 159 37.62 18.54 -2.98
CA HIS A 159 36.83 19.67 -3.48
C HIS A 159 35.44 19.28 -4.02
N MET A 160 34.80 18.28 -3.40
CA MET A 160 33.43 17.90 -3.71
C MET A 160 32.41 18.87 -3.10
N VAL A 161 31.28 18.99 -3.78
CA VAL A 161 30.06 19.59 -3.23
C VAL A 161 29.13 18.48 -2.77
N GLU A 162 28.37 18.74 -1.71
CA GLU A 162 27.58 17.72 -1.01
C GLU A 162 26.14 18.18 -0.82
N THR A 163 25.23 17.23 -0.57
CA THR A 163 23.87 17.55 -0.16
C THR A 163 23.86 18.11 1.27
N HIS A 164 22.94 19.04 1.56
CA HIS A 164 22.78 19.54 2.93
C HIS A 164 22.10 18.45 3.78
N PRO A 165 22.69 17.98 4.89
CA PRO A 165 22.13 16.87 5.68
C PRO A 165 20.68 17.08 6.14
N GLY A 166 20.30 18.31 6.50
CA GLY A 166 18.92 18.67 6.85
C GLY A 166 17.89 18.64 5.71
N LEU A 167 18.27 18.33 4.46
CA LEU A 167 17.35 18.10 3.33
C LEU A 167 17.23 16.60 2.97
N VAL A 168 18.08 15.76 3.56
CA VAL A 168 18.25 14.34 3.22
C VAL A 168 18.32 13.49 4.49
N ASP A 169 17.74 13.97 5.59
CA ASP A 169 17.74 13.34 6.92
C ASP A 169 16.97 12.02 6.97
N ASP A 170 16.10 11.78 5.98
CA ASP A 170 15.36 10.54 5.81
C ASP A 170 16.13 9.45 5.05
N CYS A 171 17.34 9.77 4.55
CA CYS A 171 18.17 8.86 3.77
C CYS A 171 19.12 8.06 4.67
N TYR A 172 19.07 6.73 4.57
CA TYR A 172 19.95 5.84 5.33
C TYR A 172 20.00 4.44 4.73
N VAL A 173 20.91 3.62 5.25
CA VAL A 173 21.03 2.19 4.96
C VAL A 173 21.06 1.38 6.24
N LYS A 174 20.25 0.32 6.28
CA LYS A 174 20.35 -0.76 7.26
C LYS A 174 20.59 -2.09 6.58
N VAL A 175 21.00 -3.09 7.34
CA VAL A 175 21.22 -4.46 6.91
C VAL A 175 20.37 -5.44 7.70
N PHE A 176 20.14 -6.60 7.11
CA PHE A 176 19.59 -7.77 7.78
C PHE A 176 20.23 -9.05 7.24
N THR A 177 20.24 -10.09 8.07
CA THR A 177 20.74 -11.41 7.74
C THR A 177 19.98 -12.47 8.55
N GLY A 178 19.98 -13.71 8.08
CA GLY A 178 19.53 -14.87 8.85
C GLY A 178 20.66 -15.56 9.62
N ASP A 179 21.89 -15.06 9.55
CA ASP A 179 23.01 -15.53 10.39
C ASP A 179 23.06 -14.74 11.70
N ASP A 180 22.58 -15.36 12.78
CA ASP A 180 22.47 -14.72 14.11
C ASP A 180 23.83 -14.31 14.67
N GLU A 181 24.90 -15.10 14.43
CA GLU A 181 26.25 -14.77 14.90
C GLU A 181 26.76 -13.51 14.22
N LEU A 182 26.55 -13.39 12.90
CA LEU A 182 26.91 -12.18 12.19
C LEU A 182 26.04 -10.99 12.62
N ALA A 183 24.74 -11.20 12.82
CA ALA A 183 23.82 -10.15 13.24
C ALA A 183 24.19 -9.56 14.62
N ASP A 184 24.63 -10.39 15.56
CA ASP A 184 25.06 -9.98 16.90
C ASP A 184 26.32 -9.09 16.89
N ASP A 185 27.17 -9.26 15.89
CA ASP A 185 28.39 -8.46 15.70
C ASP A 185 28.18 -7.19 14.84
N ILE A 186 26.99 -7.00 14.23
CA ILE A 186 26.65 -5.75 13.54
C ILE A 186 26.15 -4.72 14.56
N GLU A 187 26.62 -3.48 14.41
CA GLU A 187 26.17 -2.39 15.27
C GLU A 187 24.65 -2.19 15.20
N PRO A 188 23.94 -2.13 16.34
CA PRO A 188 22.48 -2.09 16.36
C PRO A 188 21.84 -0.95 15.56
N GLN A 189 22.55 0.16 15.34
CA GLN A 189 22.06 1.28 14.53
C GLN A 189 21.88 0.93 13.06
N PHE A 190 22.62 -0.06 12.55
CA PHE A 190 22.54 -0.51 11.17
C PHE A 190 21.71 -1.78 10.99
N LEU A 191 21.25 -2.42 12.06
CA LEU A 191 20.59 -3.73 11.96
C LEU A 191 19.05 -3.62 11.97
N ILE A 192 18.40 -4.17 10.95
CA ILE A 192 16.99 -4.56 11.04
C ILE A 192 16.95 -5.93 11.73
N ASN A 193 16.74 -5.91 13.05
CA ASN A 193 16.78 -7.11 13.88
C ASN A 193 15.49 -7.94 13.72
N VAL A 194 15.56 -8.99 12.92
CA VAL A 194 14.41 -9.86 12.58
C VAL A 194 13.78 -10.48 13.82
N GLU A 195 14.57 -10.92 14.81
CA GLU A 195 14.03 -11.53 16.03
C GLU A 195 13.21 -10.58 16.90
N LYS A 196 13.62 -9.30 16.96
CA LYS A 196 12.93 -8.28 17.75
C LYS A 196 11.67 -7.75 17.06
N LEU A 197 11.65 -7.77 15.73
CA LEU A 197 10.61 -7.11 14.93
C LEU A 197 9.46 -8.04 14.55
N PHE A 198 9.67 -9.36 14.57
CA PHE A 198 8.70 -10.36 14.14
C PHE A 198 8.33 -11.33 15.27
N PRO A 199 7.11 -11.89 15.25
CA PRO A 199 6.75 -13.03 16.11
C PRO A 199 7.74 -14.20 15.91
N GLY A 200 8.05 -14.96 16.97
CA GLY A 200 9.13 -15.95 16.95
C GLY A 200 9.08 -16.95 15.77
N LYS A 201 7.90 -17.52 15.47
CA LYS A 201 7.71 -18.41 14.32
C LYS A 201 8.00 -17.72 12.99
N SER A 202 7.59 -16.45 12.86
CA SER A 202 7.82 -15.66 11.66
C SER A 202 9.28 -15.28 11.51
N ALA A 203 9.95 -14.89 12.61
CA ALA A 203 11.37 -14.60 12.64
C ALA A 203 12.19 -15.83 12.21
N GLU A 204 11.89 -17.02 12.75
CA GLU A 204 12.53 -18.28 12.36
C GLU A 204 12.38 -18.55 10.85
N ALA A 205 11.16 -18.44 10.32
CA ALA A 205 10.89 -18.66 8.90
C ALA A 205 11.63 -17.65 8.00
N LEU A 206 11.65 -16.37 8.39
CA LEU A 206 12.34 -15.31 7.65
C LEU A 206 13.86 -15.51 7.67
N LYS A 207 14.45 -15.81 8.83
CA LYS A 207 15.88 -16.11 8.94
C LYS A 207 16.26 -17.33 8.10
N ALA A 208 15.46 -18.39 8.15
CA ALA A 208 15.67 -19.58 7.31
C ALA A 208 15.61 -19.25 5.80
N ALA A 209 14.69 -18.37 5.38
CA ALA A 209 14.57 -17.97 3.99
C ALA A 209 15.71 -17.07 3.49
N VAL A 210 16.21 -16.17 4.36
CA VAL A 210 17.39 -15.33 4.07
C VAL A 210 18.67 -16.18 4.06
N GLY A 211 18.73 -17.20 4.93
CA GLY A 211 19.91 -18.00 5.18
C GLY A 211 21.06 -17.13 5.71
N LYS A 212 22.29 -17.53 5.39
CA LYS A 212 23.49 -16.78 5.81
C LYS A 212 23.81 -15.55 4.97
N SER A 213 22.92 -15.21 4.04
CA SER A 213 23.09 -14.06 3.15
C SER A 213 22.93 -12.77 3.93
N MET A 214 23.64 -11.71 3.54
CA MET A 214 23.43 -10.36 4.08
C MET A 214 22.86 -9.42 3.02
N TRP A 215 21.85 -8.65 3.42
CA TRP A 215 21.11 -7.75 2.53
C TRP A 215 21.06 -6.34 3.12
N GLN A 216 21.13 -5.34 2.25
CA GLN A 216 20.97 -3.93 2.59
C GLN A 216 19.56 -3.49 2.22
N ALA A 217 18.85 -2.84 3.15
CA ALA A 217 17.68 -2.02 2.87
C ALA A 217 18.15 -0.57 2.74
N ILE A 218 18.07 -0.02 1.52
CA ILE A 218 18.51 1.34 1.21
C ILE A 218 17.28 2.20 0.95
N HIS A 219 17.22 3.34 1.63
CA HIS A 219 16.18 4.33 1.43
C HIS A 219 16.83 5.64 1.00
N ILE A 220 16.73 6.01 -0.28
CA ILE A 220 17.34 7.24 -0.81
C ILE A 220 16.54 8.46 -0.31
N PRO A 221 17.05 9.71 -0.46
CA PRO A 221 16.34 10.87 0.07
C PRO A 221 14.98 11.08 -0.61
N THR A 222 13.93 11.37 0.17
CA THR A 222 12.59 11.68 -0.36
C THR A 222 12.64 12.86 -1.33
N ILE A 223 13.45 13.90 -1.05
CA ILE A 223 13.61 15.05 -1.97
C ILE A 223 14.15 14.64 -3.35
N VAL A 224 15.00 13.63 -3.42
CA VAL A 224 15.51 13.08 -4.69
C VAL A 224 14.40 12.29 -5.38
N SER A 225 13.68 11.44 -4.64
CA SER A 225 12.56 10.66 -5.19
C SER A 225 11.47 11.56 -5.79
N ARG A 226 11.14 12.68 -5.13
CA ARG A 226 10.16 13.68 -5.60
C ARG A 226 10.68 14.53 -6.77
N THR A 227 11.99 14.75 -6.86
CA THR A 227 12.61 15.51 -7.97
C THR A 227 12.77 14.66 -9.23
N CYS A 228 13.03 13.37 -9.05
CA CYS A 228 13.32 12.41 -10.12
C CYS A 228 12.17 11.39 -10.27
N ASP A 229 12.50 10.09 -10.27
CA ASP A 229 11.56 8.98 -10.45
C ASP A 229 12.03 7.73 -9.68
N GLY A 230 11.22 6.66 -9.70
CA GLY A 230 11.59 5.37 -9.09
C GLY A 230 12.82 4.72 -9.73
N GLY A 231 13.06 4.97 -11.02
CA GLY A 231 14.26 4.48 -11.71
C GLY A 231 15.56 5.03 -11.12
N THR A 232 15.50 6.16 -10.43
CA THR A 232 16.64 6.78 -9.76
C THR A 232 17.11 5.96 -8.56
N THR A 233 16.21 5.30 -7.83
CA THR A 233 16.49 4.63 -6.55
C THR A 233 17.62 3.61 -6.61
N SER A 234 17.54 2.62 -7.50
CA SER A 234 18.58 1.58 -7.62
C SER A 234 19.89 2.13 -8.17
N ARG A 235 19.83 3.17 -9.01
CA ARG A 235 21.03 3.82 -9.55
C ARG A 235 21.75 4.60 -8.46
N TRP A 236 21.05 5.46 -7.73
CA TRP A 236 21.57 6.24 -6.62
C TRP A 236 22.20 5.33 -5.57
N SER A 237 21.47 4.30 -5.13
CA SER A 237 21.95 3.28 -4.20
C SER A 237 23.29 2.67 -4.67
N ALA A 238 23.35 2.18 -5.91
CA ALA A 238 24.55 1.55 -6.42
C ALA A 238 25.77 2.48 -6.54
N MET A 239 25.56 3.78 -6.82
CA MET A 239 26.67 4.74 -6.87
C MET A 239 27.31 4.88 -5.49
N GLN A 240 26.49 5.05 -4.46
CA GLN A 240 26.99 5.28 -3.10
C GLN A 240 27.53 3.99 -2.48
N ILE A 241 26.96 2.81 -2.80
CA ILE A 241 27.53 1.50 -2.48
C ILE A 241 28.94 1.36 -3.06
N GLY A 242 29.10 1.66 -4.36
CA GLY A 242 30.40 1.57 -5.04
C GLY A 242 31.46 2.45 -4.38
N MET A 243 31.13 3.71 -4.10
CA MET A 243 32.04 4.65 -3.43
C MET A 243 32.39 4.20 -2.01
N SER A 244 31.44 3.64 -1.28
CA SER A 244 31.65 3.17 0.09
C SER A 244 32.53 1.92 0.15
N PHE A 245 32.37 0.99 -0.80
CA PHE A 245 33.29 -0.14 -0.92
C PHE A 245 34.71 0.32 -1.27
N ILE A 246 34.86 1.30 -2.17
CA ILE A 246 36.17 1.87 -2.52
C ILE A 246 36.86 2.41 -1.27
N ALA A 247 36.16 3.23 -0.49
CA ALA A 247 36.71 3.85 0.72
C ALA A 247 36.98 2.84 1.84
N ALA A 248 35.96 2.08 2.25
CA ALA A 248 36.03 1.16 3.40
C ALA A 248 37.09 0.06 3.20
N TYR A 249 37.17 -0.48 1.98
CA TYR A 249 38.11 -1.57 1.67
C TYR A 249 39.39 -1.08 1.02
N ARG A 250 39.63 0.23 0.90
CA ARG A 250 40.85 0.80 0.30
C ARG A 250 41.15 0.20 -1.07
N MET A 251 40.16 0.25 -1.96
CA MET A 251 40.30 -0.17 -3.35
C MET A 251 40.89 0.97 -4.17
N CYS A 252 41.41 0.68 -5.36
CA CYS A 252 41.68 1.74 -6.32
C CYS A 252 40.35 2.39 -6.74
N ALA A 253 40.30 3.73 -6.70
CA ALA A 253 39.11 4.50 -7.08
C ALA A 253 38.91 4.49 -8.61
N GLY A 254 38.40 3.37 -9.13
CA GLY A 254 38.15 3.17 -10.56
C GLY A 254 38.95 2.03 -11.21
N GLU A 255 39.10 0.90 -10.52
CA GLU A 255 39.68 -0.32 -11.11
C GLU A 255 38.62 -1.31 -11.63
N ALA A 256 39.04 -2.35 -12.36
CA ALA A 256 38.14 -3.32 -12.97
C ALA A 256 37.23 -4.06 -11.96
N ALA A 257 37.69 -4.27 -10.73
CA ALA A 257 36.87 -4.90 -9.68
C ALA A 257 35.67 -4.03 -9.25
N VAL A 258 35.75 -2.69 -9.39
CA VAL A 258 34.63 -1.77 -9.11
C VAL A 258 33.47 -1.99 -10.09
N ALA A 259 33.74 -2.44 -11.31
CA ALA A 259 32.70 -2.77 -12.28
C ALA A 259 31.87 -3.98 -11.83
N ASP A 260 32.47 -4.98 -11.18
CA ASP A 260 31.75 -6.13 -10.63
C ASP A 260 30.82 -5.69 -9.49
N LEU A 261 31.29 -4.81 -8.61
CA LEU A 261 30.46 -4.20 -7.56
C LEU A 261 29.28 -3.43 -8.16
N SER A 262 29.54 -2.69 -9.24
CA SER A 262 28.50 -1.93 -9.96
C SER A 262 27.44 -2.86 -10.58
N PHE A 263 27.85 -3.98 -11.18
CA PHE A 263 26.93 -4.95 -11.75
C PHE A 263 26.13 -5.69 -10.67
N ALA A 264 26.77 -6.05 -9.56
CA ALA A 264 26.12 -6.64 -8.39
C ALA A 264 25.04 -5.71 -7.83
N ALA A 265 25.36 -4.43 -7.58
CA ALA A 265 24.45 -3.48 -6.98
C ALA A 265 23.32 -3.00 -7.91
N LYS A 266 23.50 -3.08 -9.24
CA LYS A 266 22.51 -2.58 -10.21
C LYS A 266 21.68 -3.67 -10.88
N HIS A 267 22.12 -4.92 -10.85
CA HIS A 267 21.48 -6.02 -11.58
C HIS A 267 21.50 -7.35 -10.82
N ALA A 268 22.69 -7.90 -10.51
CA ALA A 268 22.77 -9.29 -10.07
C ALA A 268 22.30 -9.54 -8.63
N GLY A 269 22.39 -8.53 -7.76
CA GLY A 269 22.01 -8.60 -6.35
C GLY A 269 20.95 -7.59 -5.94
N VAL A 270 20.30 -6.91 -6.89
CA VAL A 270 19.30 -5.87 -6.59
C VAL A 270 17.88 -6.45 -6.61
N ILE A 271 17.07 -6.07 -5.63
CA ILE A 271 15.63 -6.30 -5.63
C ILE A 271 14.94 -4.94 -5.66
N GLN A 272 14.26 -4.67 -6.76
CA GLN A 272 13.44 -3.48 -6.96
C GLN A 272 12.03 -3.71 -6.40
N MET A 273 11.36 -2.63 -5.98
CA MET A 273 9.99 -2.71 -5.48
C MET A 273 8.99 -3.01 -6.60
N ALA A 274 9.33 -2.59 -7.82
CA ALA A 274 8.52 -2.75 -9.01
C ALA A 274 9.37 -2.93 -10.28
N ASP A 275 8.84 -3.72 -11.21
CA ASP A 275 9.40 -3.90 -12.54
C ASP A 275 9.04 -2.75 -13.49
N ILE A 276 9.71 -2.67 -14.64
CA ILE A 276 9.41 -1.66 -15.68
C ILE A 276 8.04 -1.87 -16.34
N LEU A 277 7.49 -0.82 -16.95
CA LEU A 277 6.20 -0.87 -17.64
C LEU A 277 6.28 -0.83 -19.18
N PRO A 278 5.33 -1.45 -19.90
CA PRO A 278 5.24 -1.39 -21.36
C PRO A 278 5.04 0.04 -21.90
N ALA A 279 5.43 0.25 -23.16
CA ALA A 279 5.53 1.56 -23.80
C ALA A 279 4.29 2.46 -23.69
N ARG A 280 3.06 1.90 -23.77
CA ARG A 280 1.82 2.70 -23.66
C ARG A 280 1.69 3.43 -22.31
N ARG A 281 2.32 2.90 -21.27
CA ARG A 281 2.33 3.42 -19.91
C ARG A 281 3.77 3.43 -19.38
N ALA A 282 4.71 3.80 -20.24
CA ALA A 282 6.16 3.69 -20.01
C ALA A 282 6.59 4.35 -18.71
N ARG A 283 7.10 3.53 -17.79
CA ARG A 283 7.74 3.94 -16.54
C ARG A 283 8.93 3.04 -16.28
N GLY A 284 9.94 3.61 -15.64
CA GLY A 284 11.05 2.85 -15.08
C GLY A 284 10.59 1.93 -13.94
N PRO A 285 11.52 1.18 -13.37
CA PRO A 285 11.22 0.36 -12.20
C PRO A 285 10.95 1.23 -10.96
N ASN A 286 10.48 0.63 -9.87
CA ASN A 286 10.04 1.32 -8.64
C ASN A 286 8.89 2.32 -8.85
N GLU A 287 8.02 2.12 -9.84
CA GLU A 287 6.77 2.88 -10.01
C GLU A 287 5.55 1.99 -9.71
N PRO A 288 4.40 2.55 -9.28
CA PRO A 288 3.32 1.75 -8.68
C PRO A 288 2.80 0.66 -9.61
N GLY A 289 2.75 0.97 -10.92
CA GLY A 289 2.21 0.04 -11.90
C GLY A 289 2.96 -1.29 -12.01
N GLY A 290 4.23 -1.34 -11.61
CA GLY A 290 5.06 -2.54 -11.64
C GLY A 290 5.13 -3.30 -10.31
N ILE A 291 4.45 -2.82 -9.26
CA ILE A 291 4.43 -3.48 -7.96
C ILE A 291 3.54 -4.73 -8.05
N LYS A 292 4.09 -5.88 -7.72
CA LYS A 292 3.32 -7.13 -7.62
C LYS A 292 2.49 -7.13 -6.34
N PHE A 293 1.31 -7.74 -6.38
CA PHE A 293 0.39 -7.77 -5.25
C PHE A 293 0.96 -8.49 -4.02
N GLY A 294 1.74 -9.56 -4.23
CA GLY A 294 2.48 -10.21 -3.16
C GLY A 294 3.55 -9.30 -2.54
N HIS A 295 4.33 -8.59 -3.36
CA HIS A 295 5.30 -7.59 -2.88
C HIS A 295 4.61 -6.50 -2.05
N PHE A 296 3.48 -5.96 -2.53
CA PHE A 296 2.76 -4.93 -1.80
C PHE A 296 2.25 -5.42 -0.43
N SER A 297 1.72 -6.65 -0.39
CA SER A 297 1.31 -7.31 0.86
C SER A 297 2.47 -7.52 1.84
N ASP A 298 3.69 -7.68 1.31
CA ASP A 298 4.89 -7.78 2.14
C ASP A 298 5.39 -6.44 2.67
N MET A 299 5.17 -5.35 1.94
CA MET A 299 5.50 -4.00 2.40
C MET A 299 4.65 -3.60 3.62
N ILE A 300 3.37 -3.94 3.62
CA ILE A 300 2.48 -3.68 4.77
C ILE A 300 2.84 -4.61 5.94
N GLN A 301 2.91 -4.06 7.14
CA GLN A 301 3.50 -4.69 8.34
C GLN A 301 2.46 -5.04 9.41
N THR A 302 1.17 -4.96 9.08
CA THR A 302 0.09 -5.18 10.04
C THR A 302 0.08 -6.62 10.56
N ASP A 303 0.42 -7.59 9.71
CA ASP A 303 0.46 -9.02 10.04
C ASP A 303 1.51 -9.33 11.12
N ARG A 304 2.66 -8.65 11.14
CA ARG A 304 3.64 -8.83 12.23
C ARG A 304 3.21 -8.18 13.55
N LYS A 305 2.42 -7.10 13.50
CA LYS A 305 1.91 -6.39 14.70
C LYS A 305 0.68 -7.08 15.30
N TYR A 306 -0.19 -7.62 14.45
CA TYR A 306 -1.43 -8.29 14.82
C TYR A 306 -1.51 -9.70 14.19
N PRO A 307 -0.60 -10.63 14.57
CA PRO A 307 -0.44 -11.92 13.90
C PRO A 307 -1.63 -12.88 14.05
N ASN A 308 -2.56 -12.57 14.95
CA ASN A 308 -3.74 -13.39 15.23
C ASN A 308 -5.04 -12.78 14.66
N ASP A 309 -4.92 -11.77 13.78
CA ASP A 309 -6.07 -11.16 13.11
C ASP A 309 -5.78 -10.97 11.60
N PRO A 310 -5.89 -12.06 10.80
CA PRO A 310 -5.68 -11.97 9.36
C PRO A 310 -6.67 -11.03 8.66
N ALA A 311 -7.88 -10.85 9.20
CA ALA A 311 -8.83 -9.88 8.65
C ALA A 311 -8.34 -8.45 8.82
N LYS A 312 -7.88 -8.06 10.02
CA LYS A 312 -7.27 -6.75 10.27
C LYS A 312 -6.03 -6.52 9.38
N ALA A 313 -5.15 -7.53 9.27
CA ALA A 313 -3.99 -7.45 8.40
C ALA A 313 -4.38 -7.17 6.94
N SER A 314 -5.34 -7.93 6.41
CA SER A 314 -5.85 -7.73 5.05
C SER A 314 -6.54 -6.38 4.85
N LEU A 315 -7.33 -5.91 5.82
CA LEU A 315 -8.01 -4.61 5.73
C LEU A 315 -7.03 -3.43 5.70
N GLU A 316 -5.88 -3.52 6.38
CA GLU A 316 -4.81 -2.52 6.23
C GLU A 316 -4.15 -2.59 4.84
N VAL A 317 -3.99 -3.79 4.26
CA VAL A 317 -3.52 -3.93 2.87
C VAL A 317 -4.52 -3.33 1.88
N VAL A 318 -5.83 -3.52 2.10
CA VAL A 318 -6.86 -2.86 1.28
C VAL A 318 -6.73 -1.35 1.35
N GLY A 319 -6.65 -0.79 2.57
CA GLY A 319 -6.56 0.65 2.75
C GLY A 319 -5.31 1.25 2.11
N ALA A 320 -4.14 0.64 2.35
CA ALA A 320 -2.90 1.08 1.72
C ALA A 320 -2.94 0.91 0.19
N GLY A 321 -3.46 -0.21 -0.28
CA GLY A 321 -3.48 -0.58 -1.69
C GLY A 321 -4.42 0.30 -2.50
N THR A 322 -5.64 0.54 -2.02
CA THR A 322 -6.59 1.42 -2.71
C THR A 322 -6.09 2.87 -2.73
N MET A 323 -5.44 3.33 -1.66
CA MET A 323 -4.78 4.64 -1.67
C MET A 323 -3.68 4.70 -2.75
N LEU A 324 -2.72 3.77 -2.76
CA LEU A 324 -1.62 3.82 -3.71
C LEU A 324 -2.09 3.59 -5.16
N PHE A 325 -2.86 2.53 -5.37
CA PHE A 325 -3.22 2.06 -6.70
C PHE A 325 -4.35 2.86 -7.33
N ASP A 326 -5.36 3.30 -6.57
CA ASP A 326 -6.46 4.07 -7.14
C ASP A 326 -6.21 5.57 -7.06
N GLN A 327 -5.75 6.10 -5.92
CA GLN A 327 -5.61 7.56 -5.78
C GLN A 327 -4.36 8.10 -6.47
N ILE A 328 -3.20 7.50 -6.19
CA ILE A 328 -1.92 7.98 -6.74
C ILE A 328 -1.69 7.41 -8.14
N TRP A 329 -1.75 6.09 -8.32
CA TRP A 329 -1.42 5.46 -9.58
C TRP A 329 -2.47 5.70 -10.66
N LEU A 330 -3.68 5.15 -10.51
CA LEU A 330 -4.73 5.33 -11.51
C LEU A 330 -5.23 6.77 -11.54
N GLY A 331 -5.41 7.40 -10.38
CA GLY A 331 -5.99 8.75 -10.20
C GLY A 331 -5.06 9.91 -10.49
N SER A 332 -3.75 9.66 -10.65
CA SER A 332 -2.78 10.69 -11.04
C SER A 332 -1.87 10.24 -12.16
N TYR A 333 -1.02 9.23 -11.95
CA TYR A 333 -0.04 8.79 -12.96
C TYR A 333 -0.68 8.37 -14.30
N MET A 334 -1.86 7.76 -14.25
CA MET A 334 -2.57 7.25 -15.42
C MET A 334 -3.76 8.13 -15.85
N SER A 335 -4.07 9.19 -15.09
CA SER A 335 -5.13 10.14 -15.42
C SER A 335 -4.81 11.57 -14.95
N GLY A 336 -5.17 11.94 -13.72
CA GLY A 336 -4.98 13.26 -13.12
C GLY A 336 -6.29 14.04 -12.89
N GLY A 337 -6.16 15.23 -12.29
CA GLY A 337 -7.28 16.12 -11.97
C GLY A 337 -7.84 15.91 -10.57
N VAL A 338 -9.16 15.89 -10.43
CA VAL A 338 -9.86 15.59 -9.15
C VAL A 338 -9.54 14.17 -8.67
N GLY A 339 -9.21 13.26 -9.59
CA GLY A 339 -8.78 11.91 -9.26
C GLY A 339 -9.89 11.06 -8.65
N PHE A 340 -9.49 10.06 -7.86
CA PHE A 340 -10.32 8.92 -7.47
C PHE A 340 -10.40 8.69 -5.96
N THR A 341 -10.34 9.76 -5.16
CA THR A 341 -10.39 9.66 -3.68
C THR A 341 -11.52 8.77 -3.19
N GLN A 342 -12.76 9.05 -3.60
CA GLN A 342 -13.92 8.33 -3.07
C GLN A 342 -14.10 6.91 -3.64
N TYR A 343 -13.41 6.57 -4.74
CA TYR A 343 -13.31 5.15 -5.13
C TYR A 343 -12.51 4.39 -4.07
N ALA A 344 -11.39 4.95 -3.62
CA ALA A 344 -10.52 4.33 -2.63
C ALA A 344 -11.08 4.40 -1.21
N THR A 345 -11.58 5.56 -0.76
CA THR A 345 -12.03 5.74 0.64
C THR A 345 -13.13 4.76 1.01
N ALA A 346 -14.00 4.38 0.07
CA ALA A 346 -15.05 3.39 0.31
C ALA A 346 -14.51 2.06 0.88
N ALA A 347 -13.26 1.71 0.59
CA ALA A 347 -12.62 0.49 1.06
C ALA A 347 -11.85 0.66 2.38
N TYR A 348 -11.69 1.89 2.89
CA TYR A 348 -10.96 2.15 4.14
C TYR A 348 -11.63 3.14 5.10
N THR A 349 -12.88 3.53 4.84
CA THR A 349 -13.66 4.39 5.72
C THR A 349 -14.93 3.72 6.23
N ASP A 350 -15.42 4.25 7.35
CA ASP A 350 -16.75 4.00 7.93
C ASP A 350 -16.98 2.56 8.40
N ASN A 351 -15.91 1.76 8.49
CA ASN A 351 -15.93 0.38 8.93
C ASN A 351 -16.92 -0.51 8.15
N ILE A 352 -17.28 -0.12 6.91
CA ILE A 352 -18.24 -0.85 6.08
C ILE A 352 -17.60 -2.15 5.57
N LEU A 353 -16.42 -2.06 4.94
CA LEU A 353 -15.68 -3.24 4.51
C LEU A 353 -15.25 -4.11 5.71
N ASP A 354 -14.89 -3.47 6.82
CA ASP A 354 -14.54 -4.15 8.07
C ASP A 354 -15.71 -5.04 8.55
N GLU A 355 -16.94 -4.51 8.62
CA GLU A 355 -18.12 -5.27 9.03
C GLU A 355 -18.37 -6.49 8.13
N TYR A 356 -18.29 -6.32 6.81
CA TYR A 356 -18.55 -7.42 5.87
C TYR A 356 -17.46 -8.48 5.92
N THR A 357 -16.20 -8.07 6.11
CA THR A 357 -15.07 -9.00 6.24
C THR A 357 -15.20 -9.80 7.54
N TYR A 358 -15.50 -9.16 8.67
CA TYR A 358 -15.69 -9.87 9.94
C TYR A 358 -16.95 -10.75 9.94
N TYR A 359 -18.02 -10.39 9.23
CA TYR A 359 -19.14 -11.31 8.98
C TYR A 359 -18.66 -12.59 8.28
N GLY A 360 -17.84 -12.44 7.24
CA GLY A 360 -17.22 -13.57 6.56
C GLY A 360 -16.33 -14.42 7.47
N MET A 361 -15.59 -13.79 8.39
CA MET A 361 -14.78 -14.49 9.39
C MET A 361 -15.64 -15.32 10.35
N ASP A 362 -16.76 -14.77 10.81
CA ASP A 362 -17.73 -15.49 11.65
C ASP A 362 -18.34 -16.68 10.87
N TYR A 363 -18.67 -16.49 9.60
CA TYR A 363 -19.23 -17.53 8.74
C TYR A 363 -18.27 -18.70 8.51
N ILE A 364 -17.00 -18.43 8.17
CA ILE A 364 -16.01 -19.50 7.93
C ILE A 364 -15.64 -20.23 9.22
N LYS A 365 -15.67 -19.54 10.36
CA LYS A 365 -15.49 -20.15 11.68
C LYS A 365 -16.65 -21.08 12.02
N ASP A 366 -17.89 -20.63 11.84
CA ASP A 366 -19.06 -21.45 12.17
C ASP A 366 -19.23 -22.64 11.22
N LYS A 367 -19.17 -22.41 9.90
CA LYS A 367 -19.47 -23.46 8.93
C LYS A 367 -18.30 -24.40 8.65
N TYR A 368 -17.11 -23.84 8.48
CA TYR A 368 -15.92 -24.56 8.02
C TYR A 368 -14.93 -24.87 9.14
N LYS A 369 -15.19 -24.38 10.37
CA LYS A 369 -14.34 -24.60 11.55
C LYS A 369 -12.91 -24.07 11.38
N VAL A 370 -12.74 -23.04 10.53
CA VAL A 370 -11.49 -22.32 10.38
C VAL A 370 -11.29 -21.42 11.60
N ASP A 371 -10.24 -21.67 12.39
CA ASP A 371 -9.90 -20.84 13.55
C ASP A 371 -9.02 -19.68 13.10
N TRP A 372 -9.65 -18.70 12.45
CA TRP A 372 -8.95 -17.54 11.89
C TRP A 372 -8.19 -16.71 12.95
N GLN A 373 -8.51 -16.85 14.24
CA GLN A 373 -7.84 -16.18 15.34
C GLN A 373 -6.55 -16.90 15.79
N HIS A 374 -6.33 -18.12 15.32
CA HIS A 374 -5.08 -18.86 15.50
C HIS A 374 -4.55 -19.31 14.13
N PRO A 375 -4.05 -18.36 13.30
CA PRO A 375 -3.63 -18.66 11.94
C PRO A 375 -2.70 -19.87 11.82
N ASN A 376 -3.13 -20.86 11.04
CA ASN A 376 -2.43 -22.10 10.81
C ASN A 376 -2.80 -22.68 9.43
N ALA A 377 -1.92 -23.49 8.85
CA ALA A 377 -2.17 -24.11 7.55
C ALA A 377 -3.06 -25.38 7.63
N ALA A 378 -3.27 -25.93 8.83
CA ALA A 378 -3.88 -27.25 9.02
C ALA A 378 -5.42 -27.22 9.04
N ASP A 379 -6.02 -26.10 9.41
CA ASP A 379 -7.48 -25.89 9.45
C ASP A 379 -8.07 -25.30 8.16
N LYS A 380 -7.23 -25.12 7.12
CA LYS A 380 -7.67 -24.59 5.84
C LYS A 380 -8.48 -25.60 5.07
N VAL A 381 -9.57 -25.13 4.45
CA VAL A 381 -10.40 -25.98 3.61
C VAL A 381 -9.86 -26.05 2.20
N THR A 382 -10.02 -27.20 1.53
CA THR A 382 -9.55 -27.38 0.16
C THR A 382 -10.17 -26.34 -0.78
N ALA A 383 -9.35 -25.66 -1.57
CA ALA A 383 -9.81 -24.69 -2.56
C ALA A 383 -10.58 -25.38 -3.70
N THR A 384 -11.91 -25.51 -3.56
CA THR A 384 -12.81 -26.02 -4.60
C THR A 384 -13.80 -24.94 -5.04
N GLN A 385 -14.33 -25.04 -6.26
CA GLN A 385 -15.35 -24.12 -6.74
C GLN A 385 -16.63 -24.17 -5.88
N GLU A 386 -16.96 -25.31 -5.29
CA GLU A 386 -18.11 -25.44 -4.38
C GLU A 386 -17.94 -24.58 -3.12
N ILE A 387 -16.76 -24.61 -2.50
CA ILE A 387 -16.44 -23.80 -1.33
C ILE A 387 -16.42 -22.31 -1.68
N VAL A 388 -15.84 -21.96 -2.83
CA VAL A 388 -15.86 -20.57 -3.32
C VAL A 388 -17.29 -20.11 -3.58
N ASN A 389 -18.12 -20.94 -4.23
CA ASN A 389 -19.52 -20.63 -4.49
C ASN A 389 -20.27 -20.37 -3.19
N ASP A 390 -20.07 -21.19 -2.17
CA ASP A 390 -20.74 -21.05 -0.89
C ASP A 390 -20.34 -19.77 -0.15
N ILE A 391 -19.04 -19.59 0.10
CA ILE A 391 -18.52 -18.47 0.89
C ILE A 391 -18.80 -17.14 0.19
N ALA A 392 -18.48 -17.02 -1.10
CA ALA A 392 -18.64 -15.76 -1.81
C ALA A 392 -20.11 -15.41 -2.01
N THR A 393 -20.99 -16.38 -2.24
CA THR A 393 -22.45 -16.11 -2.34
C THR A 393 -22.99 -15.60 -1.02
N GLU A 394 -22.69 -16.26 0.09
CA GLU A 394 -23.18 -15.86 1.41
C GLU A 394 -22.73 -14.45 1.78
N VAL A 395 -21.44 -14.16 1.65
CA VAL A 395 -20.88 -12.85 2.01
C VAL A 395 -21.39 -11.75 1.08
N THR A 396 -21.55 -12.05 -0.22
CA THR A 396 -22.12 -11.09 -1.19
C THR A 396 -23.56 -10.76 -0.86
N LEU A 397 -24.40 -11.77 -0.61
CA LEU A 397 -25.81 -11.58 -0.28
C LEU A 397 -25.97 -10.82 1.04
N ASN A 398 -25.19 -11.17 2.07
CA ASN A 398 -25.21 -10.43 3.34
C ASN A 398 -24.90 -8.95 3.14
N ALA A 399 -23.82 -8.64 2.42
CA ALA A 399 -23.42 -7.26 2.19
C ALA A 399 -24.46 -6.48 1.36
N MET A 400 -25.04 -7.09 0.32
CA MET A 400 -26.14 -6.50 -0.45
C MET A 400 -27.36 -6.22 0.43
N GLU A 401 -27.76 -7.17 1.28
CA GLU A 401 -28.84 -6.97 2.25
C GLU A 401 -28.56 -5.81 3.22
N GLN A 402 -27.29 -5.60 3.63
CA GLN A 402 -26.95 -4.45 4.48
C GLN A 402 -27.15 -3.12 3.75
N TYR A 403 -26.74 -3.01 2.49
CA TYR A 403 -27.02 -1.81 1.68
C TYR A 403 -28.53 -1.57 1.50
N GLU A 404 -29.32 -2.63 1.38
CA GLU A 404 -30.79 -2.55 1.24
C GLU A 404 -31.48 -2.18 2.57
N GLN A 405 -31.01 -2.72 3.69
CA GLN A 405 -31.56 -2.46 5.04
C GLN A 405 -31.19 -1.07 5.57
N PHE A 406 -30.07 -0.50 5.12
CA PHE A 406 -29.57 0.80 5.56
C PHE A 406 -29.40 1.74 4.35
N PRO A 407 -30.45 2.43 3.89
CA PRO A 407 -30.36 3.36 2.76
C PRO A 407 -29.29 4.44 2.92
N THR A 408 -28.98 4.85 4.15
CA THR A 408 -27.85 5.77 4.45
C THR A 408 -26.49 5.19 4.07
N LEU A 409 -26.31 3.87 4.19
CA LEU A 409 -25.11 3.16 3.74
C LEU A 409 -25.02 3.14 2.21
N MET A 410 -26.15 2.93 1.52
CA MET A 410 -26.23 3.06 0.06
C MET A 410 -25.99 4.51 -0.41
N GLU A 411 -26.37 5.49 0.39
CA GLU A 411 -26.12 6.90 0.13
C GLU A 411 -24.65 7.30 0.38
N ASP A 412 -23.98 6.69 1.36
CA ASP A 412 -22.55 6.87 1.64
C ASP A 412 -21.69 6.33 0.49
N HIS A 413 -21.87 5.05 0.14
CA HIS A 413 -21.28 4.46 -1.07
C HIS A 413 -22.22 4.64 -2.26
N PHE A 414 -22.46 5.89 -2.65
CA PHE A 414 -23.38 6.28 -3.72
C PHE A 414 -23.01 5.70 -5.09
N GLY A 415 -21.71 5.53 -5.36
CA GLY A 415 -21.17 4.96 -6.58
C GLY A 415 -21.27 3.45 -6.58
N GLY A 416 -21.82 2.87 -7.65
CA GLY A 416 -21.91 1.41 -7.79
C GLY A 416 -20.56 0.70 -7.71
N SER A 417 -19.51 1.35 -8.19
CA SER A 417 -18.13 0.83 -8.14
C SER A 417 -17.58 0.74 -6.71
N GLN A 418 -17.93 1.69 -5.84
CA GLN A 418 -17.54 1.66 -4.43
C GLN A 418 -18.14 0.42 -3.76
N ARG A 419 -19.44 0.19 -4.00
CA ARG A 419 -20.15 -0.98 -3.48
C ARG A 419 -19.57 -2.28 -4.06
N ALA A 420 -19.32 -2.31 -5.36
CA ALA A 420 -18.77 -3.48 -6.05
C ALA A 420 -17.42 -3.89 -5.46
N GLY A 421 -16.49 -2.95 -5.31
CA GLY A 421 -15.17 -3.21 -4.74
C GLY A 421 -15.26 -3.69 -3.29
N VAL A 422 -16.07 -3.03 -2.46
CA VAL A 422 -16.24 -3.39 -1.04
C VAL A 422 -16.89 -4.78 -0.85
N ILE A 423 -17.96 -5.09 -1.60
CA ILE A 423 -18.66 -6.38 -1.47
C ILE A 423 -17.76 -7.53 -1.96
N ALA A 424 -17.08 -7.33 -3.09
CA ALA A 424 -16.21 -8.34 -3.65
C ALA A 424 -14.91 -8.52 -2.84
N ALA A 425 -14.38 -7.46 -2.23
CA ALA A 425 -13.26 -7.54 -1.30
C ALA A 425 -13.61 -8.46 -0.13
N ALA A 426 -14.71 -8.22 0.57
CA ALA A 426 -15.14 -9.07 1.67
C ALA A 426 -15.32 -10.53 1.25
N SER A 427 -15.92 -10.78 0.09
CA SER A 427 -16.12 -12.13 -0.45
C SER A 427 -14.81 -12.84 -0.79
N GLY A 428 -13.90 -12.13 -1.46
CA GLY A 428 -12.59 -12.66 -1.84
C GLY A 428 -11.68 -12.89 -0.63
N LEU A 429 -11.66 -11.97 0.33
CA LEU A 429 -10.93 -12.11 1.59
C LEU A 429 -11.41 -13.33 2.37
N SER A 430 -12.72 -13.49 2.52
CA SER A 430 -13.31 -14.65 3.21
C SER A 430 -12.93 -15.97 2.56
N SER A 431 -12.94 -16.01 1.22
CA SER A 431 -12.61 -17.20 0.44
C SER A 431 -11.11 -17.53 0.52
N ALA A 432 -10.23 -16.53 0.43
CA ALA A 432 -8.79 -16.70 0.56
C ALA A 432 -8.37 -17.12 1.98
N ILE A 433 -8.94 -16.51 3.02
CA ILE A 433 -8.65 -16.85 4.42
C ILE A 433 -9.11 -18.27 4.73
N ALA A 434 -10.31 -18.67 4.30
CA ALA A 434 -10.81 -20.01 4.57
C ALA A 434 -9.95 -21.10 3.91
N THR A 435 -9.47 -20.84 2.69
CA THR A 435 -8.77 -21.84 1.87
C THR A 435 -7.26 -21.78 1.97
N GLY A 436 -6.70 -20.66 2.43
CA GLY A 436 -5.27 -20.38 2.35
C GLY A 436 -4.78 -20.34 0.89
N ASN A 437 -5.63 -19.92 -0.05
CA ASN A 437 -5.33 -19.89 -1.48
C ASN A 437 -5.80 -18.58 -2.14
N SER A 438 -4.87 -17.81 -2.69
CA SER A 438 -5.14 -16.50 -3.29
C SER A 438 -6.05 -16.58 -4.52
N ASN A 439 -5.88 -17.58 -5.40
CA ASN A 439 -6.72 -17.75 -6.58
C ASN A 439 -8.16 -18.18 -6.22
N ALA A 440 -8.37 -18.90 -5.12
CA ALA A 440 -9.71 -19.13 -4.58
C ALA A 440 -10.36 -17.82 -4.11
N GLY A 441 -9.58 -16.95 -3.48
CA GLY A 441 -9.97 -15.57 -3.16
C GLY A 441 -10.37 -14.75 -4.38
N LEU A 442 -9.54 -14.77 -5.44
CA LEU A 442 -9.85 -14.08 -6.71
C LEU A 442 -11.12 -14.63 -7.36
N ASN A 443 -11.34 -15.95 -7.31
CA ASN A 443 -12.60 -16.54 -7.78
C ASN A 443 -13.81 -16.08 -6.94
N GLY A 444 -13.64 -15.94 -5.63
CA GLY A 444 -14.66 -15.38 -4.75
C GLY A 444 -15.00 -13.92 -5.10
N TRP A 445 -13.99 -13.11 -5.41
CA TRP A 445 -14.18 -11.75 -5.93
C TRP A 445 -15.01 -11.75 -7.22
N TYR A 446 -14.61 -12.53 -8.24
CA TYR A 446 -15.30 -12.53 -9.53
C TYR A 446 -16.72 -13.05 -9.45
N LEU A 447 -16.97 -14.09 -8.65
CA LEU A 447 -18.34 -14.55 -8.41
C LEU A 447 -19.19 -13.48 -7.73
N SER A 448 -18.63 -12.77 -6.75
CA SER A 448 -19.32 -11.66 -6.08
C SER A 448 -19.77 -10.58 -7.07
N MET A 449 -18.90 -10.22 -8.02
CA MET A 449 -19.24 -9.25 -9.06
C MET A 449 -20.41 -9.71 -9.95
N LEU A 450 -20.45 -11.00 -10.33
CA LEU A 450 -21.53 -11.55 -11.14
C LEU A 450 -22.85 -11.56 -10.38
N LEU A 451 -22.85 -12.00 -9.11
CA LEU A 451 -24.04 -12.02 -8.26
C LEU A 451 -24.59 -10.61 -8.02
N HIS A 452 -23.71 -9.65 -7.71
CA HIS A 452 -24.09 -8.26 -7.51
C HIS A 452 -24.72 -7.67 -8.78
N LYS A 453 -24.09 -7.89 -9.94
CA LYS A 453 -24.61 -7.40 -11.24
C LYS A 453 -26.02 -7.91 -11.51
N GLU A 454 -26.28 -9.20 -11.32
CA GLU A 454 -27.60 -9.79 -11.53
C GLU A 454 -28.61 -9.35 -10.46
N GLY A 455 -28.19 -9.26 -9.18
CA GLY A 455 -29.08 -8.92 -8.08
C GLY A 455 -29.60 -7.47 -8.12
N TRP A 456 -28.79 -6.51 -8.56
CA TRP A 456 -29.20 -5.10 -8.65
C TRP A 456 -29.38 -4.56 -10.08
N SER A 457 -29.15 -5.39 -11.10
CA SER A 457 -29.15 -4.98 -12.52
C SER A 457 -28.20 -3.80 -12.80
N ARG A 458 -27.14 -3.69 -11.99
CA ARG A 458 -26.07 -2.69 -12.06
C ARG A 458 -24.86 -3.19 -11.30
N LEU A 459 -23.69 -2.65 -11.62
CA LEU A 459 -22.45 -2.95 -10.90
C LEU A 459 -21.65 -1.65 -10.69
N GLY A 460 -20.61 -1.39 -11.48
CA GLY A 460 -19.78 -0.20 -11.40
C GLY A 460 -19.96 0.79 -12.55
N PHE A 461 -18.96 1.63 -12.75
CA PHE A 461 -18.88 2.55 -13.89
C PHE A 461 -18.73 1.79 -15.21
N PHE A 462 -18.82 2.51 -16.33
CA PHE A 462 -18.89 1.94 -17.68
C PHE A 462 -17.80 0.90 -18.01
N GLY A 463 -16.55 1.11 -17.56
CA GLY A 463 -15.45 0.16 -17.80
C GLY A 463 -15.10 -0.71 -16.60
N TYR A 464 -15.88 -0.68 -15.51
CA TYR A 464 -15.52 -1.29 -14.23
C TYR A 464 -15.25 -2.78 -14.38
N ASP A 465 -16.18 -3.52 -15.00
CA ASP A 465 -16.17 -4.98 -15.05
C ASP A 465 -15.37 -5.58 -16.21
N LEU A 466 -14.49 -4.81 -16.85
CA LEU A 466 -13.60 -5.36 -17.88
C LEU A 466 -12.82 -6.56 -17.33
N GLN A 467 -12.18 -6.39 -16.18
CA GLN A 467 -11.41 -7.46 -15.56
C GLN A 467 -12.29 -8.51 -14.89
N ASP A 468 -13.48 -8.14 -14.43
CA ASP A 468 -14.37 -9.08 -13.75
C ASP A 468 -15.03 -10.05 -14.72
N GLN A 469 -15.40 -9.60 -15.92
CA GLN A 469 -15.92 -10.47 -16.98
C GLN A 469 -14.82 -11.41 -17.53
N CYS A 470 -13.56 -10.96 -17.58
CA CYS A 470 -12.42 -11.83 -17.91
C CYS A 470 -11.99 -12.72 -16.75
N GLY A 471 -12.31 -12.32 -15.51
CA GLY A 471 -11.71 -12.84 -14.29
C GLY A 471 -11.93 -14.33 -14.08
N SER A 472 -13.17 -14.79 -14.21
CA SER A 472 -13.52 -16.21 -14.05
C SER A 472 -12.80 -17.14 -15.03
N ALA A 473 -12.51 -16.67 -16.25
CA ALA A 473 -11.77 -17.44 -17.25
C ALA A 473 -10.25 -17.41 -17.00
N ASN A 474 -9.74 -16.30 -16.48
CA ASN A 474 -8.31 -16.04 -16.35
C ASN A 474 -7.72 -16.35 -14.96
N SER A 475 -8.55 -16.55 -13.94
CA SER A 475 -8.12 -16.86 -12.57
C SER A 475 -7.32 -18.16 -12.48
N LEU A 476 -7.67 -19.18 -13.27
CA LEU A 476 -6.98 -20.47 -13.33
C LEU A 476 -6.44 -20.79 -14.74
N SER A 477 -6.37 -19.79 -15.62
CA SER A 477 -5.73 -19.95 -16.93
C SER A 477 -4.24 -20.27 -16.74
N VAL A 478 -3.65 -20.93 -17.74
CA VAL A 478 -2.21 -21.19 -17.83
C VAL A 478 -1.63 -20.63 -19.13
N ARG A 479 -2.40 -19.81 -19.85
CA ARG A 479 -1.96 -19.17 -21.09
C ARG A 479 -1.02 -17.99 -20.81
N PRO A 480 -0.12 -17.62 -21.74
CA PRO A 480 1.03 -16.77 -21.46
C PRO A 480 0.72 -15.40 -20.83
N ASP A 481 -0.35 -14.72 -21.25
CA ASP A 481 -0.74 -13.38 -20.79
C ASP A 481 -2.03 -13.38 -19.94
N GLU A 482 -2.47 -14.57 -19.52
CA GLU A 482 -3.66 -14.76 -18.69
C GLU A 482 -3.33 -15.49 -17.39
N GLY A 483 -2.54 -16.55 -17.47
CA GLY A 483 -2.24 -17.41 -16.34
C GLY A 483 -1.17 -16.84 -15.44
N CYS A 484 -1.56 -16.48 -14.21
CA CYS A 484 -0.63 -16.03 -13.18
C CYS A 484 -1.25 -16.29 -11.80
N ILE A 485 -0.46 -16.80 -10.85
CA ILE A 485 -0.90 -16.88 -9.45
C ILE A 485 -1.03 -15.48 -8.86
N GLY A 486 -1.97 -15.26 -7.94
CA GLY A 486 -2.36 -13.93 -7.49
C GLY A 486 -1.18 -13.08 -7.01
N GLU A 487 -0.22 -13.69 -6.31
CA GLU A 487 0.98 -13.06 -5.75
C GLU A 487 1.83 -12.33 -6.81
N PHE A 488 1.91 -12.90 -8.01
CA PHE A 488 2.71 -12.38 -9.12
C PHE A 488 1.92 -11.44 -10.05
N ARG A 489 0.60 -11.33 -9.86
CA ARG A 489 -0.20 -10.31 -10.55
C ARG A 489 0.13 -8.93 -9.97
N GLY A 490 -0.36 -7.91 -10.64
CA GLY A 490 -0.17 -6.52 -10.24
C GLY A 490 -0.90 -5.59 -11.20
N PRO A 491 -0.73 -4.27 -11.07
CA PRO A 491 -1.36 -3.31 -11.97
C PRO A 491 -0.92 -3.43 -13.44
N ASN A 492 0.12 -4.20 -13.75
CA ASN A 492 0.52 -4.47 -15.13
C ASN A 492 -0.05 -5.77 -15.72
N TYR A 493 -0.72 -6.61 -14.91
CA TYR A 493 -1.45 -7.76 -15.43
C TYR A 493 -2.51 -7.27 -16.44
N PRO A 494 -2.64 -7.85 -17.64
CA PRO A 494 -3.33 -7.18 -18.75
C PRO A 494 -4.76 -6.70 -18.44
N ASN A 495 -5.56 -7.52 -17.76
CA ASN A 495 -6.92 -7.13 -17.41
C ASN A 495 -6.98 -6.02 -16.36
N TYR A 496 -5.97 -5.90 -15.49
CA TYR A 496 -6.00 -5.03 -14.32
C TYR A 496 -5.45 -3.62 -14.59
N ALA A 497 -4.95 -3.37 -15.80
CA ALA A 497 -4.08 -2.23 -16.07
C ALA A 497 -4.76 -0.86 -16.20
N MET A 498 -6.06 -0.74 -15.87
CA MET A 498 -6.85 0.43 -16.25
C MET A 498 -7.85 0.92 -15.19
N ASN A 499 -8.42 0.03 -14.37
CA ASN A 499 -9.67 0.32 -13.69
C ASN A 499 -9.50 0.36 -12.16
N VAL A 500 -10.12 1.37 -11.53
CA VAL A 500 -10.18 1.59 -10.07
C VAL A 500 -11.09 0.59 -9.37
N GLY A 501 -10.93 0.44 -8.05
CA GLY A 501 -11.77 -0.40 -7.18
C GLY A 501 -11.43 -1.89 -7.25
N HIS A 502 -10.15 -2.22 -7.48
CA HIS A 502 -9.71 -3.61 -7.67
C HIS A 502 -8.29 -3.87 -7.13
N GLN A 503 -7.31 -3.05 -7.51
CA GLN A 503 -5.89 -3.39 -7.33
C GLN A 503 -5.48 -3.48 -5.86
N GLY A 504 -6.01 -2.61 -4.99
CA GLY A 504 -5.73 -2.66 -3.56
C GLY A 504 -6.39 -3.85 -2.88
N GLU A 505 -7.60 -4.15 -3.30
CA GLU A 505 -8.38 -5.29 -2.84
C GLU A 505 -7.74 -6.61 -3.27
N TYR A 506 -7.23 -6.70 -4.49
CA TYR A 506 -6.48 -7.86 -4.98
C TYR A 506 -5.19 -8.10 -4.20
N ALA A 507 -4.45 -7.03 -3.89
CA ALA A 507 -3.29 -7.15 -3.02
C ALA A 507 -3.68 -7.77 -1.67
N ALA A 508 -4.77 -7.30 -1.07
CA ALA A 508 -5.24 -7.85 0.20
C ALA A 508 -5.73 -9.30 0.10
N ILE A 509 -6.44 -9.68 -0.96
CA ILE A 509 -6.89 -11.07 -1.21
C ILE A 509 -5.70 -12.02 -1.33
N VAL A 510 -4.64 -11.57 -1.98
CA VAL A 510 -3.40 -12.32 -2.09
C VAL A 510 -2.75 -12.47 -0.72
N GLY A 511 -2.53 -11.37 0.01
CA GLY A 511 -1.91 -11.42 1.33
C GLY A 511 -2.72 -12.22 2.37
N SER A 512 -4.06 -12.16 2.31
CA SER A 512 -4.94 -12.81 3.29
C SER A 512 -4.82 -14.33 3.31
N ALA A 513 -4.55 -14.94 2.15
CA ALA A 513 -4.30 -16.36 2.03
C ALA A 513 -3.11 -16.79 2.91
N HIS A 514 -2.04 -15.98 2.92
CA HIS A 514 -0.83 -16.20 3.70
C HIS A 514 -1.00 -15.87 5.18
N TYR A 515 -1.63 -14.73 5.49
CA TYR A 515 -1.85 -14.30 6.86
C TYR A 515 -2.64 -15.35 7.65
N SER A 516 -3.70 -15.92 7.06
CA SER A 516 -4.51 -16.95 7.73
C SER A 516 -3.77 -18.28 7.94
N ARG A 517 -2.74 -18.56 7.13
CA ARG A 517 -1.86 -19.73 7.31
C ARG A 517 -0.79 -19.51 8.39
N GLY A 518 -0.62 -18.26 8.83
CA GLY A 518 0.49 -17.84 9.67
C GLY A 518 1.83 -17.92 8.94
N ASP A 519 1.82 -17.70 7.62
CA ASP A 519 3.03 -17.53 6.82
C ASP A 519 3.66 -16.16 7.13
N ALA A 520 4.98 -16.08 7.15
CA ALA A 520 5.69 -14.86 7.56
C ALA A 520 5.79 -13.80 6.45
N TRP A 521 5.52 -14.17 5.20
CA TRP A 521 5.48 -13.30 4.03
C TRP A 521 4.52 -13.90 2.99
N SER A 522 4.13 -13.09 2.00
CA SER A 522 3.25 -13.47 0.89
C SER A 522 4.05 -13.87 -0.36
N MET A 523 5.09 -13.12 -0.71
CA MET A 523 5.87 -13.39 -1.92
C MET A 523 7.39 -13.27 -1.72
N ASN A 524 7.86 -12.24 -1.02
CA ASN A 524 9.27 -11.94 -0.91
C ASN A 524 9.67 -11.63 0.55
N PRO A 525 10.43 -12.53 1.22
CA PRO A 525 10.83 -12.34 2.61
C PRO A 525 11.77 -11.14 2.78
N LEU A 526 12.54 -10.77 1.75
CA LEU A 526 13.46 -9.64 1.80
C LEU A 526 12.68 -8.31 1.86
N ILE A 527 11.59 -8.19 1.08
CA ILE A 527 10.71 -7.02 1.12
C ILE A 527 10.00 -6.94 2.47
N LYS A 528 9.51 -8.07 2.99
CA LYS A 528 8.87 -8.11 4.31
C LYS A 528 9.79 -7.55 5.40
N ILE A 529 11.06 -7.96 5.43
CA ILE A 529 12.05 -7.49 6.41
C ILE A 529 12.42 -6.02 6.16
N ALA A 530 12.64 -5.62 4.91
CA ALA A 530 13.08 -4.25 4.59
C ALA A 530 12.07 -3.17 5.01
N PHE A 531 10.78 -3.49 5.06
CA PHE A 531 9.74 -2.57 5.55
C PHE A 531 9.42 -2.73 7.03
N ALA A 532 10.02 -3.70 7.72
CA ALA A 532 9.94 -3.84 9.17
C ALA A 532 10.88 -2.85 9.89
N ASP A 533 10.93 -1.60 9.44
CA ASP A 533 11.86 -0.60 9.94
C ASP A 533 11.13 0.59 10.58
N PRO A 534 11.18 0.74 11.92
CA PRO A 534 10.61 1.90 12.61
C PRO A 534 11.26 3.25 12.26
N SER A 535 12.36 3.27 11.50
CA SER A 535 13.02 4.51 11.06
C SER A 535 12.43 5.10 9.77
N LEU A 536 11.54 4.37 9.08
CA LEU A 536 10.75 4.93 7.98
C LEU A 536 9.83 6.05 8.51
N LYS A 537 9.53 7.04 7.64
CA LYS A 537 8.70 8.18 8.03
C LYS A 537 7.22 7.78 8.15
N PHE A 538 6.79 6.82 7.33
CA PHE A 538 5.45 6.25 7.38
C PHE A 538 5.40 4.94 8.18
N ASP A 539 4.44 4.79 9.08
CA ASP A 539 4.21 3.54 9.81
C ASP A 539 3.42 2.52 8.97
N PHE A 540 4.15 1.61 8.29
CA PHE A 540 3.57 0.55 7.46
C PHE A 540 2.78 -0.50 8.24
N ALA A 541 2.80 -0.52 9.58
CA ALA A 541 1.99 -1.44 10.38
C ALA A 541 0.56 -0.94 10.60
N GLU A 542 0.30 0.36 10.40
CA GLU A 542 -1.04 0.97 10.56
C GLU A 542 -1.34 2.03 9.49
N PRO A 543 -1.35 1.66 8.18
CA PRO A 543 -1.57 2.62 7.10
C PRO A 543 -2.81 3.51 7.26
N ARG A 544 -3.95 2.94 7.67
CA ARG A 544 -5.18 3.72 7.86
C ARG A 544 -5.04 4.77 8.98
N ARG A 545 -4.33 4.44 10.07
CA ARG A 545 -4.07 5.40 11.15
C ARG A 545 -3.20 6.57 10.67
N GLU A 546 -2.19 6.27 9.86
CA GLU A 546 -1.33 7.31 9.28
C GLU A 546 -2.10 8.19 8.28
N PHE A 547 -3.02 7.63 7.49
CA PHE A 547 -3.88 8.44 6.61
C PHE A 547 -4.79 9.38 7.39
N ALA A 548 -5.35 8.93 8.52
CA ALA A 548 -6.11 9.77 9.43
C ALA A 548 -5.25 10.92 9.97
N LYS A 549 -4.01 10.62 10.42
CA LYS A 549 -3.03 11.60 10.89
C LYS A 549 -2.69 12.64 9.81
N GLY A 550 -2.52 12.20 8.56
CA GLY A 550 -2.32 13.10 7.42
C GLY A 550 -3.54 13.97 7.12
N ALA A 551 -4.75 13.43 7.26
CA ALA A 551 -6.00 14.14 6.97
C ALA A 551 -6.27 15.27 7.99
N ILE A 552 -5.91 15.07 9.25
CA ILE A 552 -5.95 16.10 10.29
C ILE A 552 -4.71 17.00 10.31
N ARG A 553 -3.82 16.88 9.31
CA ARG A 553 -2.60 17.69 9.11
C ARG A 553 -1.58 17.55 10.25
N GLU A 554 -1.49 16.37 10.87
CA GLU A 554 -0.55 16.05 11.95
C GLU A 554 0.61 15.13 11.51
N PHE A 555 0.67 14.76 10.23
CA PHE A 555 1.77 13.97 9.68
C PHE A 555 2.86 14.87 9.08
N GLU A 556 4.10 14.69 9.53
CA GLU A 556 5.29 15.41 9.05
C GLU A 556 6.01 14.60 7.95
N PRO A 557 5.97 15.03 6.68
CA PRO A 557 6.68 14.35 5.60
C PRO A 557 8.17 14.73 5.55
N ALA A 558 8.95 13.91 4.84
CA ALA A 558 10.33 14.22 4.49
C ALA A 558 10.44 14.99 3.16
N GLY A 559 11.64 15.51 2.87
CA GLY A 559 11.96 16.13 1.58
C GLY A 559 11.41 17.54 1.36
N GLU A 560 10.92 18.19 2.42
CA GLU A 560 10.54 19.60 2.38
C GLU A 560 11.75 20.51 2.14
N ARG A 561 11.50 21.71 1.60
CA ARG A 561 12.55 22.65 1.15
C ARG A 561 12.62 23.95 1.95
N SER A 562 11.92 24.01 3.09
CA SER A 562 11.84 25.23 3.92
C SER A 562 13.23 25.75 4.31
N LEU A 563 14.20 24.86 4.55
CA LEU A 563 15.58 25.21 4.92
C LEU A 563 16.31 26.10 3.90
N ILE A 564 15.95 26.02 2.62
CA ILE A 564 16.62 26.75 1.52
C ILE A 564 15.69 27.74 0.81
N ILE A 565 14.50 27.99 1.37
CA ILE A 565 13.53 28.96 0.85
C ILE A 565 13.48 30.15 1.79
N PRO A 566 13.50 31.40 1.30
CA PRO A 566 13.35 32.58 2.15
C PRO A 566 12.08 32.50 3.00
N ALA A 567 12.16 32.97 4.25
CA ALA A 567 10.98 33.15 5.08
C ALA A 567 9.94 34.01 4.32
N ARG A 568 8.68 33.57 4.35
CA ARG A 568 7.56 34.25 3.70
C ARG A 568 6.65 34.91 4.72
#